data_AF-U5NZS8-F1
#
_entry.id   AF-U5NZS8-F1
#
_cell.length_a   1.000
_cell.length_b   1.000
_cell.length_c   1.000
_cell.angle_alpha   90.00
_cell.angle_beta   90.00
_cell.angle_gamma   90.00
#
_symmetry.space_group_name_H-M   'P 1'
#
loop_
_entity.id
_entity.type
_entity.pdbx_description
1 polymer ?
#
loop_
_entity_poly.entity_id
_entity_poly.type
_entity_poly.pdbx_seq_one_letter_code
_entity_poly.pdbx_strand_id
1 'polypeptide(L)' 'MANKELKKLLKSLEAQGWRVERRSKGWMVYPPDTTKPMVTIHETLSDHRAWKNQMAALKRSGYQEP' A
#
# COMPACT_ATOMS: atom_id res chain seq x y z
N MET A 1 -12.47 11.41 2.10
CA MET A 1 -11.03 11.78 1.99
C MET A 1 -10.14 10.57 1.68
N ALA A 2 -10.36 9.40 2.29
CA ALA A 2 -9.64 8.13 2.05
C ALA A 2 -9.28 7.80 0.59
N ASN A 3 -10.19 8.04 -0.35
CA ASN A 3 -10.01 7.59 -1.75
C ASN A 3 -8.92 8.40 -2.51
N LYS A 4 -8.66 9.66 -2.13
CA LYS A 4 -7.63 10.47 -2.80
C LYS A 4 -6.22 10.07 -2.37
N GLU A 5 -6.02 9.85 -1.07
CA GLU A 5 -4.72 9.42 -0.51
C GLU A 5 -4.35 8.03 -0.97
N LEU A 6 -5.31 7.08 -0.94
CA LEU A 6 -5.11 5.74 -1.47
C LEU A 6 -4.68 5.77 -2.94
N LYS A 7 -5.36 6.54 -3.79
CA LYS A 7 -4.97 6.68 -5.20
C LYS A 7 -3.56 7.24 -5.38
N LYS A 8 -3.14 8.20 -4.56
CA LYS A 8 -1.77 8.73 -4.58
C LYS A 8 -0.75 7.66 -4.17
N LEU A 9 -1.06 6.91 -3.11
CA LEU A 9 -0.21 5.81 -2.64
C LEU A 9 -0.03 4.73 -3.71
N LEU A 10 -1.12 4.25 -4.31
CA LEU A 10 -1.05 3.21 -5.35
C LEU A 10 -0.22 3.68 -6.55
N LYS A 11 -0.40 4.92 -7.02
CA LYS A 11 0.43 5.50 -8.09
C LYS A 11 1.91 5.59 -7.71
N SER A 12 2.21 5.96 -6.47
CA SER A 12 3.60 6.03 -5.98
C SER A 12 4.24 4.64 -5.91
N LEU A 13 3.48 3.64 -5.45
CA LEU A 13 3.91 2.24 -5.42
C LEU A 13 4.21 1.74 -6.84
N GLU A 14 3.29 1.93 -7.78
CA GLU A 14 3.50 1.56 -9.19
C GLU A 14 4.74 2.26 -9.79
N ALA A 15 4.93 3.55 -9.50
CA ALA A 15 6.11 4.29 -9.95
C ALA A 15 7.44 3.76 -9.36
N GLN A 16 7.40 3.18 -8.17
CA GLN A 16 8.53 2.53 -7.52
C GLN A 16 8.75 1.07 -7.98
N GLY A 17 8.00 0.60 -8.98
CA GLY A 17 8.11 -0.76 -9.51
C GLY A 17 7.38 -1.81 -8.68
N TRP A 18 6.48 -1.39 -7.78
CA TRP A 18 5.63 -2.32 -7.05
C TRP A 18 4.52 -2.84 -7.96
N ARG A 19 4.20 -4.12 -7.82
CA ARG A 19 3.04 -4.70 -8.49
C ARG A 19 1.81 -4.51 -7.61
N VAL A 20 0.82 -3.79 -8.13
CA VAL A 20 -0.44 -3.51 -7.44
C VAL A 20 -1.55 -4.36 -8.05
N GLU A 21 -2.26 -5.11 -7.21
CA GLU A 21 -3.38 -5.96 -7.62
C GLU A 21 -4.64 -5.63 -6.84
N ARG A 22 -5.75 -5.47 -7.56
CA ARG A 22 -7.06 -5.28 -6.92
C ARG A 22 -7.65 -6.62 -6.49
N ARG A 23 -8.14 -6.70 -5.25
CA ARG A 23 -8.84 -7.85 -4.68
C ARG A 23 -10.24 -7.43 -4.23
N SER A 24 -11.10 -8.41 -3.94
CA SER A 24 -12.50 -8.18 -3.54
C SER A 24 -12.66 -7.39 -2.23
N LYS A 25 -11.65 -7.41 -1.35
CA LYS A 25 -11.68 -6.76 -0.02
C LYS A 25 -10.58 -5.70 0.17
N GLY A 26 -9.91 -5.28 -0.91
CA GLY A 26 -8.77 -4.37 -0.82
C GLY A 26 -7.81 -4.47 -1.99
N TRP A 27 -6.57 -4.05 -1.73
CA TRP A 27 -5.48 -4.07 -2.69
C TRP A 27 -4.33 -4.89 -2.13
N MET A 28 -3.73 -5.74 -2.96
CA MET A 28 -2.48 -6.42 -2.65
C MET A 28 -1.37 -5.69 -3.38
N VAL A 29 -0.31 -5.34 -2.67
CA VAL A 29 0.86 -4.69 -3.25
C VAL A 29 2.10 -5.52 -2.97
N TYR A 30 2.82 -5.82 -4.03
CA TYR A 30 4.00 -6.67 -4.02
C TYR A 30 5.23 -5.78 -4.23
N PRO A 31 6.20 -5.81 -3.30
CA PRO A 31 7.44 -5.10 -3.47
C PRO A 31 8.22 -5.64 -4.68
N PRO A 32 8.99 -4.80 -5.39
CA PRO A 32 9.92 -5.27 -6.42
C PRO A 32 11.01 -6.18 -5.84
N ASP A 33 11.29 -6.03 -4.54
CA ASP A 33 12.20 -6.86 -3.78
C ASP A 33 11.49 -8.12 -3.29
N THR A 34 11.79 -9.25 -3.93
CA THR A 34 11.18 -10.56 -3.63
C THR A 34 11.54 -11.12 -2.26
N THR A 35 12.51 -10.51 -1.55
CA THR A 35 12.85 -10.87 -0.18
C THR A 35 11.89 -10.29 0.86
N LYS A 36 11.05 -9.33 0.45
CA LYS A 36 10.13 -8.62 1.35
C LYS A 36 8.70 -9.12 1.20
N PRO A 37 7.93 -9.14 2.31
CA PRO A 37 6.56 -9.61 2.27
C PRO A 37 5.66 -8.65 1.48
N MET A 38 4.68 -9.23 0.78
CA MET A 38 3.57 -8.47 0.20
C MET A 38 2.72 -7.81 1.29
N VAL A 39 2.14 -6.65 0.97
CA VAL A 39 1.30 -5.89 1.90
C VAL A 39 -0.12 -5.82 1.38
N THR A 40 -1.10 -6.00 2.26
CA THR A 40 -2.52 -5.84 1.95
C THR A 40 -3.01 -4.49 2.45
N ILE A 41 -3.64 -3.71 1.57
CA ILE A 41 -4.22 -2.41 1.84
C ILE A 41 -5.75 -2.57 1.83
N HIS A 42 -6.41 -2.28 2.95
CA HIS A 42 -7.86 -2.40 3.06
C HIS A 42 -8.57 -1.10 2.64
N GLU A 43 -9.69 -1.20 1.91
CA GLU A 43 -10.47 -0.03 1.46
C GLU A 43 -11.23 0.67 2.61
N THR A 44 -11.42 -0.01 3.74
CA THR A 44 -11.96 0.56 4.98
C THR A 44 -10.91 1.43 5.69
N LEU A 45 -10.64 2.59 5.09
CA LEU A 45 -9.68 3.58 5.58
C LEU A 45 -10.31 4.62 6.52
N SER A 46 -11.54 4.42 6.99
CA SER A 46 -12.17 5.32 7.98
C SER A 46 -11.49 5.27 9.36
N ASP A 47 -10.60 4.31 9.59
CA ASP A 47 -9.81 4.20 10.81
C ASP A 47 -8.37 4.71 10.59
N HIS A 48 -8.05 5.87 11.15
CA HIS A 48 -6.71 6.48 11.09
C HIS A 48 -5.61 5.55 11.59
N ARG A 49 -5.92 4.64 12.53
CA ARG A 49 -4.94 3.68 13.06
C ARG A 49 -4.60 2.60 12.04
N ALA A 50 -5.61 2.14 11.29
CA ALA A 50 -5.41 1.16 10.24
C ALA A 50 -4.50 1.69 9.12
N TRP A 51 -4.68 2.95 8.72
CA TRP A 51 -3.81 3.60 7.73
C TRP A 51 -2.35 3.68 8.19
N LYS A 52 -2.11 4.14 9.44
CA LYS A 52 -0.75 4.21 9.99
C LYS A 52 -0.08 2.84 10.05
N ASN A 53 -0.81 1.79 10.42
CA ASN A 53 -0.29 0.42 10.45
C ASN A 53 0.07 -0.09 9.05
N GLN A 54 -0.76 0.20 8.04
CA GLN A 54 -0.48 -0.16 6.64
C GLN A 54 0.75 0.57 6.11
N MET A 55 0.85 1.88 6.34
CA MET A 55 2.03 2.67 5.95
C MET A 55 3.31 2.15 6.61
N ALA A 56 3.25 1.76 7.89
CA ALA A 56 4.38 1.15 8.58
C ALA A 56 4.78 -0.20 7.95
N ALA A 57 3.81 -1.04 7.56
CA ALA A 57 4.06 -2.29 6.87
C ALA A 57 4.69 -2.07 5.47
N LEU A 58 4.22 -1.06 4.74
CA LEU A 58 4.78 -0.67 3.43
C LEU A 58 6.22 -0.20 3.57
N LYS A 59 6.52 0.69 4.54
CA LYS A 59 7.88 1.17 4.80
C LYS A 59 8.84 0.04 5.14
N ARG A 60 8.42 -0.92 5.98
CA ARG A 60 9.22 -2.14 6.27
C ARG A 60 9.45 -2.99 5.03
N SER A 61 8.48 -3.00 4.12
CA SER A 61 8.54 -3.73 2.86
C SER A 61 9.27 -2.94 1.75
N GLY A 62 9.88 -1.80 2.09
CA GLY A 62 10.76 -1.04 1.20
C GLY A 62 10.09 0.13 0.49
N TYR A 63 8.87 0.51 0.84
CA TYR A 63 8.22 1.68 0.27
C TYR A 63 8.91 2.94 0.77
N GLN A 64 9.30 3.81 -0.16
CA GLN A 64 9.85 5.12 0.15
C GLN A 64 8.73 6.15 0.02
N GLU A 65 8.44 6.86 1.11
CA GLU A 65 7.46 7.95 1.08
C GLU A 65 8.07 9.12 0.29
N PRO A 66 7.35 9.69 -0.71
CA PRO A 66 7.82 10.84 -1.46
C PRO A 66 7.85 12.12 -0.62
#